data_AF-A0A367EJR7-F1
#
_entry.id   AF-A0A367EJR7-F1
#
_cell.length_a   1.000
_cell.length_b   1.000
_cell.length_c   1.000
_cell.angle_alpha   90.00
_cell.angle_beta   90.00
_cell.angle_gamma   90.00
#
_symmetry.space_group_name_H-M   'P 1'
#
loop_
_entity.id
_entity.type
_entity.pdbx_description
1 polymer ?
#
loop_
_entity_poly.entity_id
_entity_poly.type
_entity_poly.pdbx_seq_one_letter_code
_entity_poly.pdbx_strand_id
1 'polypeptide(L)'
;TWNQKIGQPVYAFGYPASAHPDGDKPFTGVTPKWCYGKTFAAKPAAAFKAEAQIGLKCSMTAGSSGGPWILKYTNTKRLGYINGVTSLIGDADANGRIDFSTSAYFDSETYSIYKSASNLWSGKIVAADGDFVTKA
;
A
#
# COMPACT_ATOMS: atom_id res chain seq x y z
N THR A 1 9.27 8.31 10.51
CA THR A 1 10.42 8.63 9.62
C THR A 1 9.87 8.57 8.21
N TRP A 2 10.22 9.54 7.35
CA TRP A 2 9.84 9.61 5.93
C TRP A 2 11.11 9.81 5.10
N ASN A 3 11.03 9.85 3.77
CA ASN A 3 12.16 10.03 2.84
C ASN A 3 13.30 9.04 3.08
N GLN A 4 12.95 7.76 3.15
CA GLN A 4 13.89 6.68 3.38
C GLN A 4 14.44 6.14 2.07
N LYS A 5 15.74 5.85 2.03
CA LYS A 5 16.42 5.36 0.83
C LYS A 5 15.67 4.18 0.19
N ILE A 6 15.65 4.13 -1.14
CA ILE A 6 15.21 2.94 -1.88
C ILE A 6 16.12 1.75 -1.50
N GLY A 7 15.57 0.54 -1.46
CA GLY A 7 16.29 -0.68 -1.07
C GLY A 7 16.11 -1.06 0.40
N GLN A 8 15.45 -0.23 1.20
CA GLN A 8 15.12 -0.60 2.58
C GLN A 8 14.04 -1.69 2.60
N PRO A 9 14.17 -2.70 3.48
CA PRO A 9 13.17 -3.75 3.62
C PRO A 9 11.93 -3.24 4.36
N VAL A 10 10.76 -3.54 3.82
CA VAL A 10 9.46 -3.15 4.39
C VAL A 10 8.55 -4.37 4.52
N TYR A 11 7.61 -4.29 5.47
CA TYR A 11 6.40 -5.11 5.47
C TYR A 11 5.25 -4.29 4.89
N ALA A 12 4.69 -4.72 3.76
CA ALA A 12 3.46 -4.15 3.21
C ALA A 12 2.27 -4.99 3.67
N PHE A 13 1.31 -4.39 4.37
CA PHE A 13 0.08 -5.08 4.82
C PHE A 13 -1.11 -4.66 3.94
N GLY A 14 -2.11 -5.53 3.79
CA GLY A 14 -3.35 -5.20 3.08
C GLY A 14 -4.43 -6.27 3.16
N TYR A 15 -5.59 -5.99 2.59
CA TYR A 15 -6.75 -6.91 2.52
C TYR A 15 -7.10 -7.23 1.04
N PRO A 16 -6.22 -7.92 0.31
CA PRO A 16 -6.51 -8.30 -1.07
C PRO A 16 -7.78 -9.15 -1.15
N ALA A 17 -8.63 -8.88 -2.13
CA ALA A 17 -9.98 -9.47 -2.23
C ALA A 17 -10.38 -9.90 -3.65
N SER A 18 -9.67 -9.38 -4.66
CA SER A 18 -9.96 -9.68 -6.06
C SER A 18 -9.18 -10.88 -6.57
N ALA A 19 -9.64 -11.47 -7.67
CA ALA A 19 -8.86 -12.46 -8.41
C ALA A 19 -7.65 -11.80 -9.10
N HIS A 20 -6.65 -12.61 -9.40
CA HIS A 20 -5.64 -12.30 -10.40
C HIS A 20 -6.28 -12.22 -11.79
N PRO A 21 -5.61 -11.55 -12.75
CA PRO A 21 -6.05 -11.51 -14.15
C PRO A 21 -6.32 -12.89 -14.79
N ASP A 22 -5.60 -13.94 -14.38
CA ASP A 22 -5.83 -15.32 -14.83
C ASP A 22 -7.05 -16.02 -14.19
N GLY A 23 -7.77 -15.33 -13.31
CA GLY A 23 -8.96 -15.82 -12.61
C GLY A 23 -8.68 -16.48 -11.26
N ASP A 24 -7.42 -16.72 -10.89
CA ASP A 24 -7.12 -17.30 -9.58
C ASP A 24 -7.46 -16.33 -8.44
N LYS A 25 -8.16 -16.82 -7.43
CA LYS A 25 -8.66 -15.98 -6.32
C LYS A 25 -8.20 -16.52 -4.96
N PRO A 26 -6.91 -16.34 -4.63
CA PRO A 26 -6.35 -16.86 -3.38
C PRO A 26 -6.71 -16.00 -2.15
N PHE A 27 -7.30 -14.82 -2.36
CA PHE A 27 -7.60 -13.87 -1.28
C PHE A 27 -9.09 -13.53 -1.18
N THR A 28 -9.57 -13.40 0.06
CA THR A 28 -10.98 -13.16 0.39
C THR A 28 -11.29 -11.72 0.81
N GLY A 29 -10.27 -10.90 1.11
CA GLY A 29 -10.44 -9.56 1.67
C GLY A 29 -10.74 -9.52 3.16
N VAL A 30 -10.89 -10.67 3.84
CA VAL A 30 -11.32 -10.72 5.26
C VAL A 30 -10.14 -10.76 6.22
N THR A 31 -9.02 -11.36 5.82
CA THR A 31 -7.83 -11.49 6.68
C THR A 31 -6.70 -10.63 6.17
N PRO A 32 -5.95 -9.95 7.07
CA PRO A 32 -4.81 -9.17 6.64
C PRO A 32 -3.75 -10.09 6.06
N LYS A 33 -3.21 -9.71 4.91
CA LYS A 33 -2.06 -10.33 4.25
C LYS A 33 -0.89 -9.37 4.30
N TRP A 34 0.29 -9.91 4.03
CA TRP A 34 1.50 -9.10 3.98
C TRP A 34 2.50 -9.61 2.95
N CYS A 35 3.30 -8.68 2.44
CA CYS A 35 4.48 -8.92 1.62
C CYS A 35 5.70 -8.34 2.34
N TYR A 36 6.85 -9.00 2.23
CA TYR A 36 8.09 -8.55 2.82
C TYR A 36 9.22 -8.59 1.80
N GLY A 37 10.02 -7.52 1.74
CA GLY A 37 11.14 -7.46 0.82
C GLY A 37 11.77 -6.08 0.75
N LYS A 38 12.88 -5.99 0.02
CA LYS A 38 13.53 -4.72 -0.29
C LYS A 38 12.74 -3.96 -1.34
N THR A 39 12.60 -2.66 -1.13
CA THR A 39 12.01 -1.76 -2.13
C THR A 39 12.94 -1.58 -3.33
N PHE A 40 12.39 -1.28 -4.49
CA PHE A 40 13.13 -0.96 -5.73
C PHE A 40 12.53 0.25 -6.42
N ALA A 41 13.25 0.85 -7.38
CA ALA A 41 12.68 1.92 -8.19
C ALA A 41 11.59 1.33 -9.11
N ALA A 42 10.38 1.89 -9.07
CA ALA A 42 9.32 1.41 -9.94
C ALA A 42 9.66 1.69 -11.41
N LYS A 43 9.22 0.80 -12.30
CA LYS A 43 9.41 0.98 -13.75
C LYS A 43 8.56 2.17 -14.23
N PRO A 44 9.06 2.99 -15.16
CA PRO A 44 8.29 4.10 -15.71
C PRO A 44 6.98 3.65 -16.37
N ALA A 45 5.89 4.33 -16.03
CA ALA A 45 4.58 4.23 -16.62
C ALA A 45 3.90 5.61 -16.52
N ALA A 46 4.03 6.41 -17.58
CA ALA A 46 3.65 7.82 -17.61
C ALA A 46 2.19 8.08 -17.18
N ALA A 47 1.25 7.19 -17.54
CA ALA A 47 -0.16 7.29 -17.16
C ALA A 47 -0.39 7.32 -15.64
N PHE A 48 0.54 6.79 -14.85
CA PHE A 48 0.44 6.69 -13.39
C PHE A 48 1.58 7.41 -12.64
N LYS A 49 2.47 8.11 -13.36
CA LYS A 49 3.69 8.70 -12.81
C LYS A 49 4.46 7.70 -11.92
N ALA A 50 4.57 6.45 -12.35
CA ALA A 50 5.16 5.36 -11.57
C ALA A 50 6.65 5.58 -11.25
N GLU A 51 7.33 6.43 -12.02
CA GLU A 51 8.73 6.82 -11.91
C GLU A 51 9.00 7.69 -10.67
N ALA A 52 7.95 8.28 -10.06
CA ALA A 52 7.99 8.90 -8.73
C ALA A 52 7.65 7.91 -7.59
N GLN A 53 7.44 6.63 -7.92
CA GLN A 53 7.06 5.58 -6.97
C GLN A 53 8.20 4.59 -6.73
N ILE A 54 8.04 3.81 -5.67
CA ILE A 54 8.89 2.68 -5.34
C ILE A 54 8.07 1.39 -5.42
N GLY A 55 8.70 0.30 -5.83
CA GLY A 55 8.11 -1.01 -5.94
C GLY A 55 8.52 -1.98 -4.83
N LEU A 56 7.70 -3.01 -4.65
CA LEU A 56 7.93 -4.17 -3.79
C LEU A 56 7.37 -5.41 -4.49
N LYS A 57 8.10 -6.53 -4.45
CA LYS A 57 7.58 -7.82 -4.95
C LYS A 57 6.44 -8.27 -4.04
N CYS A 58 5.27 -8.46 -4.60
CA CYS A 58 4.07 -8.72 -3.83
C CYS A 58 2.95 -9.24 -4.73
N SER A 59 2.27 -10.32 -4.31
CA SER A 59 1.16 -10.91 -5.05
C SER A 59 -0.22 -10.42 -4.61
N MET A 60 -0.29 -9.50 -3.64
CA MET A 60 -1.58 -9.02 -3.15
C MET A 60 -2.38 -8.34 -4.27
N THR A 61 -3.62 -8.77 -4.45
CA THR A 61 -4.55 -8.28 -5.48
C THR A 61 -5.28 -7.00 -5.04
N ALA A 62 -6.19 -6.50 -5.87
CA ALA A 62 -7.03 -5.34 -5.55
C ALA A 62 -7.82 -5.58 -4.25
N GLY A 63 -7.95 -4.51 -3.45
CA GLY A 63 -8.31 -4.55 -2.02
C GLY A 63 -7.12 -4.31 -1.09
N SER A 64 -5.89 -4.43 -1.59
CA SER A 64 -4.66 -4.09 -0.85
C SER A 64 -4.28 -2.61 -0.89
N SER A 65 -4.87 -1.82 -1.80
CA SER A 65 -4.63 -0.37 -1.93
C SER A 65 -4.88 0.38 -0.62
N GLY A 66 -4.03 1.35 -0.32
CA GLY A 66 -4.01 2.09 0.95
C GLY A 66 -3.33 1.35 2.12
N GLY A 67 -3.04 0.05 1.95
CA GLY A 67 -2.36 -0.76 2.96
C GLY A 67 -0.94 -0.25 3.30
N PRO A 68 -0.55 -0.20 4.59
CA PRO A 68 0.68 0.48 5.00
C PRO A 68 1.94 -0.32 4.68
N TRP A 69 2.99 0.38 4.25
CA TRP A 69 4.34 -0.16 4.11
C TRP A 69 5.16 0.28 5.31
N ILE A 70 5.55 -0.68 6.15
CA ILE A 70 6.12 -0.45 7.47
C ILE A 70 7.61 -0.81 7.47
N LEU A 71 8.44 0.19 7.75
CA LEU A 71 9.87 0.05 8.01
C LEU A 71 10.12 -0.37 9.47
N LYS A 72 11.18 -1.16 9.66
CA LYS A 72 11.62 -1.63 10.99
C LYS A 72 10.48 -2.28 11.78
N TYR A 73 9.56 -2.94 11.07
CA TYR A 73 8.47 -3.66 11.69
C TYR A 73 9.01 -4.81 12.53
N THR A 74 8.48 -4.96 13.75
CA THR A 74 8.84 -6.07 14.64
C THR A 74 7.60 -6.89 14.95
N ASN A 75 7.66 -8.20 14.75
CA ASN A 75 6.53 -9.09 15.02
C ASN A 75 6.14 -9.12 16.51
N THR A 76 7.10 -8.95 17.41
CA THR A 76 6.86 -8.95 18.86
C THR A 76 6.03 -7.75 19.31
N LYS A 77 6.36 -6.55 18.84
CA LYS A 77 5.66 -5.32 19.25
C LYS A 77 4.51 -4.97 18.30
N ARG A 78 4.51 -5.54 17.09
CA ARG A 78 3.63 -5.17 15.96
C ARG A 78 3.71 -3.68 15.64
N LEU A 79 4.91 -3.10 15.77
CA LEU A 79 5.19 -1.69 15.57
C LEU A 79 6.33 -1.51 14.59
N GLY A 80 6.30 -0.35 13.91
CA GLY A 80 7.32 0.16 13.02
C GLY A 80 6.94 1.56 12.55
N TYR A 81 7.54 2.02 11.45
CA TYR A 81 7.26 3.33 10.88
C TYR A 81 6.64 3.20 9.50
N ILE A 82 5.47 3.80 9.30
CA ILE A 82 4.86 3.87 7.96
C ILE A 82 5.74 4.76 7.08
N ASN A 83 6.13 4.22 5.93
CA ASN A 83 6.95 4.90 4.92
C ASN A 83 6.48 4.50 3.51
N GLY A 84 5.17 4.45 3.33
CA GLY A 84 4.53 4.12 2.07
C GLY A 84 3.14 3.54 2.29
N VAL A 85 2.35 3.53 1.23
CA VAL A 85 1.06 2.85 1.14
C VAL A 85 0.93 2.21 -0.23
N THR A 86 0.30 1.05 -0.31
CA THR A 86 0.04 0.38 -1.60
C THR A 86 -0.82 1.29 -2.48
N SER A 87 -0.33 1.60 -3.69
CA SER A 87 -0.99 2.46 -4.67
C SER A 87 -1.39 1.63 -5.89
N LEU A 88 -0.42 1.28 -6.74
CA LEU A 88 -0.63 0.42 -7.91
C LEU A 88 -0.20 -1.01 -7.61
N ILE A 89 -0.83 -1.94 -8.30
CA ILE A 89 -0.44 -3.35 -8.38
C ILE A 89 -0.26 -3.72 -9.84
N GLY A 90 0.59 -4.69 -10.13
CA GLY A 90 0.83 -5.07 -11.52
C GLY A 90 1.45 -6.44 -11.68
N ASP A 91 1.50 -6.82 -12.94
CA ASP A 91 2.09 -8.05 -13.46
C ASP A 91 3.25 -7.62 -14.38
N ALA A 92 4.49 -7.86 -13.94
CA ALA A 92 5.68 -7.42 -14.65
C ALA A 92 6.14 -8.38 -15.74
N ASP A 93 5.69 -9.64 -15.73
CA ASP A 93 6.09 -10.69 -16.67
C ASP A 93 4.95 -11.15 -17.60
N ALA A 94 3.77 -10.55 -17.46
CA ALA A 94 2.57 -10.76 -18.27
C ALA A 94 2.05 -12.21 -18.23
N ASN A 95 2.25 -12.92 -17.11
CA ASN A 95 1.76 -14.28 -16.91
C ASN A 95 0.32 -14.34 -16.36
N GLY A 96 -0.33 -13.19 -16.14
CA GLY A 96 -1.66 -13.08 -15.58
C GLY A 96 -1.69 -13.07 -14.04
N ARG A 97 -0.54 -13.02 -13.37
CA ARG A 97 -0.41 -12.92 -11.91
C ARG A 97 0.21 -11.60 -11.51
N ILE A 98 -0.40 -11.01 -10.48
CA ILE A 98 0.17 -9.84 -9.83
C ILE A 98 1.42 -10.30 -9.09
N ASP A 99 2.54 -9.63 -9.34
CA ASP A 99 3.85 -9.97 -8.80
C ASP A 99 4.57 -8.76 -8.18
N PHE A 100 4.02 -7.54 -8.34
CA PHE A 100 4.48 -6.37 -7.62
C PHE A 100 3.35 -5.44 -7.16
N SER A 101 3.69 -4.65 -6.15
CA SER A 101 2.94 -3.48 -5.73
C SER A 101 3.87 -2.26 -5.69
N THR A 102 3.29 -1.08 -5.77
CA THR A 102 4.01 0.19 -5.69
C THR A 102 3.47 1.06 -4.56
N SER A 103 4.29 2.00 -4.12
CA SER A 103 3.93 3.08 -3.21
C SER A 103 4.50 4.38 -3.75
N ALA A 104 3.76 5.48 -3.57
CA ALA A 104 4.38 6.80 -3.66
C ALA A 104 5.61 6.85 -2.75
N TYR A 105 6.69 7.48 -3.23
CA TYR A 105 7.82 7.76 -2.39
C TYR A 105 7.44 8.86 -1.39
N PHE A 106 7.47 8.56 -0.09
CA PHE A 106 7.07 9.53 0.94
C PHE A 106 8.16 10.58 1.14
N ASP A 107 8.12 11.62 0.32
CA ASP A 107 9.01 12.77 0.36
C ASP A 107 8.42 13.94 1.17
N SER A 108 9.01 15.13 0.97
CA SER A 108 8.61 16.35 1.66
C SER A 108 7.23 16.84 1.25
N GLU A 109 6.81 16.56 0.02
CA GLU A 109 5.47 16.91 -0.45
C GLU A 109 4.44 16.07 0.29
N THR A 110 4.65 14.75 0.35
CA THR A 110 3.80 13.84 1.14
C THR A 110 3.76 14.25 2.62
N TYR A 111 4.92 14.62 3.19
CA TYR A 111 4.99 15.08 4.57
C TYR A 111 4.22 16.40 4.79
N SER A 112 4.20 17.30 3.81
CA SER A 112 3.44 18.55 3.90
C SER A 112 1.93 18.28 3.93
N ILE A 113 1.45 17.38 3.08
CA ILE A 113 0.06 16.90 3.07
C ILE A 113 -0.28 16.27 4.42
N TYR A 114 0.59 15.39 4.92
CA TYR A 114 0.41 14.77 6.24
C TYR A 114 0.26 15.82 7.35
N LYS A 115 1.13 16.83 7.42
CA LYS A 115 1.04 17.88 8.44
C LYS A 115 -0.25 18.70 8.35
N SER A 116 -0.71 18.98 7.15
CA SER A 116 -1.98 19.68 6.94
C SER A 116 -3.16 18.82 7.38
N ALA A 117 -3.15 17.52 7.04
CA ALA A 117 -4.24 16.60 7.35
C ALA A 117 -4.25 16.13 8.81
N SER A 118 -3.09 15.96 9.46
CA SER A 118 -2.97 15.35 10.79
C SER A 118 -3.64 16.15 11.90
N ASN A 119 -3.89 17.44 11.66
CA ASN A 119 -4.56 18.34 12.59
C ASN A 119 -6.06 18.49 12.30
N LEU A 120 -6.56 17.83 11.26
CA LEU A 120 -7.97 17.86 10.87
C LEU A 120 -8.66 16.61 11.38
N TRP A 121 -9.86 16.78 11.92
CA TRP A 121 -10.71 15.66 12.26
C TRP A 121 -11.21 14.99 10.97
N SER A 122 -10.95 13.70 10.81
CA SER A 122 -11.38 12.91 9.66
C SER A 122 -12.87 12.57 9.64
N GLY A 123 -13.67 13.10 10.58
CA GLY A 123 -15.06 12.72 10.76
C GLY A 123 -15.23 11.32 11.35
N LYS A 124 -16.49 10.86 11.43
CA LYS A 124 -16.83 9.47 11.73
C LYS A 124 -16.94 8.69 10.43
N ILE A 125 -16.46 7.45 10.43
CA ILE A 125 -16.62 6.53 9.28
C ILE A 125 -17.91 5.70 9.44
N VAL A 126 -18.49 5.69 10.65
CA VAL A 126 -19.71 4.96 10.99
C VAL A 126 -20.74 5.92 11.59
N ALA A 127 -21.98 5.80 11.14
CA ALA A 127 -23.15 6.52 11.64
C ALA A 127 -23.65 5.91 12.97
N ALA A 128 -24.64 6.54 13.60
CA ALA A 128 -25.14 6.13 14.92
C ALA A 128 -25.87 4.77 14.90
N ASP A 129 -26.38 4.37 13.74
CA ASP A 129 -27.03 3.10 13.46
C ASP A 129 -26.05 1.95 13.14
N GLY A 130 -24.74 2.25 13.05
CA GLY A 130 -23.71 1.26 12.74
C GLY A 130 -23.39 1.12 11.25
N ASP A 131 -24.08 1.86 10.37
CA ASP A 131 -23.79 1.86 8.94
C ASP A 131 -22.66 2.83 8.58
N PHE A 132 -22.04 2.63 7.42
CA PHE A 132 -21.04 3.57 6.91
C PHE A 132 -21.68 4.93 6.60
N VAL A 133 -21.01 6.01 6.99
CA VAL A 133 -21.48 7.35 6.64
C VAL A 133 -21.40 7.51 5.12
N THR A 134 -22.54 7.65 4.44
CA THR A 134 -22.66 7.62 2.97
C THR A 134 -22.18 8.89 2.26
N LYS A 135 -21.43 9.76 2.92
CA LYS A 135 -20.90 11.00 2.32
C LYS A 135 -19.45 11.28 2.70
N ALA A 136 -18.60 11.30 1.68
CA ALA A 136 -17.44 12.17 1.57
C ALA A 136 -17.75 13.20 0.47
#